data_AF-A0A7Z0DL35-F1
#
_entry.id   AF-A0A7Z0DL35-F1
#
_cell.length_a   1.000
_cell.length_b   1.000
_cell.length_c   1.000
_cell.angle_alpha   90.00
_cell.angle_beta   90.00
_cell.angle_gamma   90.00
#
_symmetry.space_group_name_H-M   'P 1'
#
loop_
_entity.id
_entity.type
_entity.pdbx_description
1 polymer ?
#
loop_
_entity_poly.entity_id
_entity_poly.type
_entity_poly.pdbx_seq_one_letter_code
_entity_poly.pdbx_strand_id
1 'polypeptide(L)'
;MPFTLLRARLTSCRTAAARLAELTLGRPAGRVADMAGPRTYSLEELQCSYLETVGKRRVRLPIRVPGKAGKAYRAGVNLSSETPAGTETWEEFLAAHVLAA
;
A
#
# COMPACT_ATOMS: atom_id res chain seq x y z
N MET A 1 19.60 -2.54 12.90
CA MET A 1 18.55 -2.62 11.87
C MET A 1 17.52 -1.53 12.12
N PRO A 2 17.69 -0.33 11.54
CA PRO A 2 16.75 0.75 11.72
C PRO A 2 15.60 0.64 10.72
N PHE A 3 14.45 1.21 11.08
CA PHE A 3 13.17 1.25 10.38
C PHE A 3 12.30 0.00 10.52
N THR A 4 11.10 0.22 11.05
CA THR A 4 10.05 -0.78 11.17
C THR A 4 9.82 -1.43 9.80
N LEU A 5 9.98 -2.75 9.69
CA LEU A 5 9.67 -3.55 8.50
C LEU A 5 8.15 -3.64 8.27
N LEU A 6 7.43 -2.53 8.43
CA LEU A 6 6.05 -2.46 8.00
C LEU A 6 6.09 -2.45 6.49
N ARG A 7 5.47 -3.48 5.92
CA ARG A 7 5.25 -3.61 4.50
C ARG A 7 3.77 -3.44 4.21
N ALA A 8 3.43 -2.94 3.03
CA ALA A 8 2.05 -2.79 2.58
C ALA A 8 1.93 -3.12 1.09
N ARG A 9 0.75 -3.57 0.67
CA ARG A 9 0.38 -3.68 -0.75
C ARG A 9 -0.66 -2.59 -1.02
N LEU A 10 -0.30 -1.59 -1.83
CA LEU A 10 -1.16 -0.43 -2.09
C LEU A 10 -2.06 -0.69 -3.30
N THR A 11 -3.36 -0.45 -3.15
CA THR A 11 -4.30 -0.39 -4.28
C THR A 11 -4.76 1.05 -4.49
N SER A 12 -5.06 1.42 -5.73
CA SER A 12 -5.51 2.77 -6.04
C SER A 12 -7.00 2.96 -5.74
N CYS A 13 -7.39 4.19 -5.40
CA CYS A 13 -8.78 4.54 -5.16
C CYS A 13 -9.67 4.23 -6.38
N ARG A 14 -9.14 4.36 -7.60
CA ARG A 14 -9.84 4.02 -8.84
C ARG A 14 -10.20 2.53 -8.88
N THR A 15 -9.23 1.66 -8.57
CA THR A 15 -9.43 0.21 -8.53
C THR A 15 -10.42 -0.18 -7.43
N ALA A 16 -10.28 0.40 -6.23
CA ALA A 16 -11.21 0.18 -5.12
C ALA A 16 -12.64 0.61 -5.47
N ALA A 17 -12.82 1.78 -6.09
CA ALA A 17 -14.12 2.29 -6.50
C ALA A 17 -14.80 1.39 -7.53
N ALA A 18 -14.05 0.92 -8.53
CA ALA A 18 -14.58 -0.01 -9.52
C ALA A 18 -15.08 -1.32 -8.88
N ARG A 19 -14.30 -1.89 -7.95
CA ARG A 19 -14.70 -3.10 -7.22
C ARG A 19 -15.91 -2.87 -6.31
N LEU A 20 -15.98 -1.72 -5.64
CA LEU A 20 -17.15 -1.36 -4.81
C LEU A 20 -18.41 -1.22 -5.65
N ALA A 21 -18.33 -0.60 -6.82
CA ALA A 21 -19.45 -0.47 -7.74
C ALA A 21 -19.93 -1.84 -8.24
N GLU A 22 -19.00 -2.71 -8.68
CA GLU A 22 -19.29 -4.09 -9.09
C GLU A 22 -20.06 -4.86 -8.00
N LEU A 23 -19.56 -4.82 -6.76
CA LEU A 23 -20.17 -5.54 -5.64
C LEU A 23 -21.54 -5.01 -5.25
N THR A 24 -21.74 -3.69 -5.36
CA THR A 24 -23.00 -3.04 -4.99
C THR A 24 -24.11 -3.29 -6.02
N LEU A 25 -23.75 -3.42 -7.30
CA LEU A 25 -24.69 -3.72 -8.38
C LEU A 25 -25.01 -5.21 -8.52
N GLY A 26 -24.23 -6.08 -7.88
CA GLY A 26 -24.44 -7.52 -7.84
C GLY A 26 -25.45 -7.98 -6.78
N ARG A 27 -25.56 -9.30 -6.61
CA ARG A 27 -26.30 -9.88 -5.49
C ARG A 27 -25.49 -9.70 -4.19
N PRO A 28 -26.14 -9.56 -3.02
CA PRO A 28 -25.45 -9.50 -1.74
C PRO A 28 -24.49 -10.69 -1.55
N ALA A 29 -23.21 -10.39 -1.37
CA ALA A 29 -22.14 -11.40 -1.33
C ALA A 29 -21.51 -11.59 0.08
N GLY A 30 -21.96 -10.85 1.09
CA GLY A 30 -21.37 -10.89 2.43
C GLY A 30 -19.91 -10.43 2.44
N ARG A 31 -19.03 -11.15 3.15
CA ARG A 31 -17.59 -10.87 3.14
C ARG A 31 -16.97 -11.36 1.83
N VAL A 32 -16.40 -10.43 1.07
CA VAL A 32 -15.66 -10.72 -0.16
C VAL A 32 -14.16 -10.77 0.11
N ALA A 33 -13.40 -11.30 -0.85
CA ALA A 33 -11.94 -11.35 -0.78
C ALA A 33 -11.33 -9.96 -0.64
N ASP A 34 -10.25 -9.89 0.14
CA ASP A 34 -9.50 -8.65 0.39
C ASP A 34 -8.81 -8.17 -0.90
N MET A 35 -8.75 -6.86 -1.10
CA MET A 35 -8.05 -6.26 -2.23
C MET A 35 -6.62 -5.90 -1.84
N ALA A 36 -5.66 -6.23 -2.71
CA ALA A 36 -4.26 -5.88 -2.49
C ALA A 36 -3.60 -5.36 -3.76
N GLY A 37 -2.66 -4.44 -3.62
CA GLY A 37 -1.84 -3.95 -4.72
C GLY A 37 -1.00 -5.03 -5.43
N PRO A 38 -0.51 -4.74 -6.64
CA PRO A 38 0.34 -5.65 -7.42
C PRO A 38 1.70 -5.91 -6.77
N ARG A 39 2.20 -4.98 -5.94
CA ARG A 39 3.52 -5.07 -5.32
C ARG A 39 3.47 -4.77 -3.82
N THR A 40 4.38 -5.42 -3.09
CA THR A 40 4.63 -5.13 -1.68
C THR A 40 5.73 -4.08 -1.57
N TYR A 41 5.49 -3.05 -0.77
CA TYR A 41 6.44 -1.99 -0.47
C TYR A 41 6.71 -1.94 1.03
N SER A 42 7.95 -1.71 1.42
CA SER A 42 8.27 -1.19 2.74
C SER A 42 7.79 0.26 2.86
N LEU A 43 7.51 0.68 4.09
CA LEU A 43 7.18 2.07 4.37
C LEU A 43 8.32 3.04 3.99
N GLU A 44 9.56 2.56 4.02
CA GLU A 44 10.74 3.31 3.58
C GLU A 44 10.73 3.54 2.06
N GLU A 45 10.47 2.50 1.27
CA GLU A 45 10.35 2.63 -0.19
C GLU A 45 9.27 3.65 -0.57
N LEU A 46 8.10 3.59 0.09
CA LEU A 46 7.01 4.54 -0.15
C LEU A 46 7.41 5.97 0.20
N GLN A 47 8.05 6.17 1.35
CA GLN A 47 8.45 7.50 1.79
C GLN A 47 9.56 8.09 0.93
N CYS A 48 10.60 7.32 0.61
CA CYS A 48 11.73 7.77 -0.18
C CYS A 48 11.30 8.11 -1.61
N SER A 49 10.59 7.21 -2.29
CA SER A 49 10.11 7.44 -3.66
C SER A 49 9.18 8.66 -3.74
N TYR A 50 8.29 8.86 -2.76
CA TYR A 50 7.47 10.07 -2.71
C TYR A 50 8.31 11.34 -2.58
N LEU A 51 9.20 11.39 -1.58
CA LEU A 51 10.03 12.55 -1.29
C LEU A 51 10.96 12.92 -2.45
N GLU A 52 11.52 11.91 -3.11
CA GLU A 52 12.31 12.07 -4.34
C GLU A 52 11.45 12.65 -5.47
N THR A 53 10.25 12.10 -5.70
CA THR A 53 9.33 12.56 -6.74
C THR A 53 8.92 14.03 -6.53
N VAL A 54 8.64 14.45 -5.29
CA VAL A 54 8.27 15.85 -4.98
C VAL A 54 9.46 16.77 -4.71
N GLY A 55 10.70 16.30 -4.87
CA GLY A 55 11.91 17.08 -4.65
C GLY A 55 12.13 17.58 -3.20
N LYS A 56 11.60 16.88 -2.19
CA LYS A 56 11.67 17.31 -0.78
C LYS A 56 12.69 16.50 0.01
N ARG A 57 13.50 17.18 0.82
CA ARG A 57 14.42 16.55 1.78
C ARG A 57 13.84 16.60 3.20
N ARG A 58 13.78 15.45 3.87
CA ARG A 58 13.29 15.29 5.26
C ARG A 58 14.19 14.33 6.04
N VAL A 59 14.35 14.59 7.33
CA VAL A 59 15.05 13.67 8.24
C VAL A 59 14.17 12.43 8.46
N ARG A 60 14.76 11.25 8.33
CA ARG A 60 14.09 9.96 8.58
C ARG A 60 14.66 9.34 9.85
N LEU A 61 13.83 9.19 10.86
CA LEU A 61 14.21 8.54 12.11
C LEU A 61 13.60 7.15 12.20
N PRO A 62 14.39 6.13 12.54
CA PRO A 62 13.89 4.78 12.67
C PRO A 62 13.03 4.65 13.91
N ILE A 63 11.73 4.53 13.72
CA ILE A 63 10.80 4.16 14.78
C ILE A 63 10.79 2.64 14.84
N ARG A 64 10.93 2.07 16.05
CA ARG A 64 10.72 0.65 16.32
C ARG A 64 9.35 0.49 16.97
N VAL A 65 8.49 -0.35 16.39
CA VAL A 65 7.23 -0.75 17.03
C VAL A 65 7.50 -1.97 17.94
N PRO A 66 7.42 -1.82 19.29
CA PRO A 66 7.62 -2.92 20.23
C PRO A 66 6.36 -3.80 20.35
N GLY A 67 6.48 -4.87 21.13
CA GLY A 67 5.33 -5.71 21.51
C GLY A 67 4.76 -6.58 20.39
N LYS A 68 3.56 -7.11 20.64
CA LYS A 68 2.86 -8.07 19.76
C LYS A 68 2.57 -7.49 18.38
N ALA A 69 2.10 -6.23 18.31
CA ALA A 69 1.82 -5.55 17.05
C ALA A 69 3.07 -5.45 16.17
N GLY A 70 4.20 -5.03 16.74
CA GLY A 70 5.47 -4.99 16.02
C GLY A 70 5.93 -6.36 15.52
N LYS A 71 5.72 -7.43 16.31
CA LYS A 71 6.00 -8.80 15.87
C LYS A 71 5.11 -9.23 14.70
N ALA A 72 3.81 -8.92 14.76
CA ALA A 72 2.86 -9.25 13.70
C ALA A 72 3.19 -8.55 12.37
N TYR A 73 3.52 -7.25 12.41
CA TYR A 73 3.93 -6.52 11.20
C TYR A 73 5.24 -7.05 10.62
N ARG A 74 6.23 -7.38 11.46
CA ARG A 74 7.48 -8.02 10.99
C ARG A 74 7.24 -9.40 10.38
N ALA A 75 6.21 -10.11 10.85
CA ALA A 75 5.78 -11.39 10.28
C ALA A 75 4.89 -11.21 9.04
N GLY A 76 4.59 -9.99 8.61
CA GLY A 76 3.77 -9.71 7.43
C GLY A 76 2.31 -10.09 7.60
N VAL A 77 1.79 -10.18 8.84
CA VAL A 77 0.39 -10.57 9.11
C VAL A 77 -0.63 -9.64 8.45
N ASN A 78 -0.24 -8.41 8.12
CA ASN A 78 -1.07 -7.43 7.42
C ASN A 78 -1.03 -7.56 5.88
N LEU A 79 -0.20 -8.46 5.34
CA LEU A 79 -0.07 -8.65 3.90
C LEU A 79 -1.04 -9.74 3.47
N SER A 80 -2.00 -9.36 2.62
CA SER A 80 -2.87 -10.33 1.97
C SER A 80 -2.08 -11.18 0.96
N SER A 81 -2.31 -12.50 1.00
CA SER A 81 -1.83 -13.46 0.00
C SER A 81 -2.74 -13.51 -1.25
N GLU A 82 -3.84 -12.77 -1.24
CA GLU A 82 -4.80 -12.73 -2.35
C GLU A 82 -4.18 -12.15 -3.63
N THR A 83 -4.82 -12.51 -4.75
CA THR A 83 -4.46 -12.02 -6.08
C THR A 83 -4.51 -10.48 -6.11
N PRO A 84 -3.54 -9.82 -6.77
CA PRO A 84 -3.60 -8.38 -6.97
C PRO A 84 -4.94 -7.90 -7.51
N ALA A 85 -5.48 -6.84 -6.91
CA ALA A 85 -6.56 -6.05 -7.46
C ALA A 85 -5.97 -4.88 -8.23
N GLY A 86 -6.21 -4.87 -9.55
CA GLY A 86 -5.63 -3.89 -10.47
C GLY A 86 -4.16 -4.15 -10.79
N THR A 87 -3.64 -3.37 -11.75
CA THR A 87 -2.25 -3.48 -12.22
C THR A 87 -1.41 -2.24 -11.92
N GLU A 88 -2.04 -1.14 -11.52
CA GLU A 88 -1.36 0.13 -11.25
C GLU A 88 -0.46 0.02 -10.02
N THR A 89 0.81 0.35 -10.22
CA THR A 89 1.85 0.40 -9.19
C THR A 89 1.93 1.77 -8.52
N TRP A 90 2.71 1.85 -7.44
CA TRP A 90 2.93 3.11 -6.73
C TRP A 90 3.68 4.11 -7.60
N GLU A 91 4.68 3.64 -8.34
CA GLU A 91 5.50 4.46 -9.22
C GLU A 91 4.70 5.01 -10.40
N GLU A 92 3.84 4.18 -11.01
CA GLU A 92 2.92 4.63 -12.07
C GLU A 92 1.93 5.68 -11.55
N PHE A 93 1.38 5.47 -10.35
CA PHE A 93 0.51 6.45 -9.71
C PHE A 93 1.23 7.79 -9.49
N LEU A 94 2.45 7.78 -8.94
CA LEU A 94 3.27 8.98 -8.71
C LEU A 94 3.59 9.70 -10.03
N ALA A 95 3.98 8.96 -11.07
CA ALA A 95 4.29 9.55 -12.37
C ALA A 95 3.06 10.24 -12.99
N ALA A 96 1.88 9.62 -12.86
CA ALA A 96 0.65 10.16 -13.44
C ALA A 96 0.05 11.36 -12.68
N HIS A 97 0.25 11.46 -11.36
CA HIS A 97 -0.50 12.43 -10.53
C HIS A 97 0.37 13.42 -9.75
N VAL A 98 1.66 13.13 -9.57
CA VAL A 98 2.56 13.97 -8.78
C VAL A 98 3.55 14.71 -9.66
N LEU A 99 4.01 14.11 -10.76
CA LEU A 99 4.86 14.79 -11.75
C LEU A 99 4.05 15.64 -12.76
N ALA A 100 2.76 15.35 -12.92
CA ALA A 100 1.87 16.06 -13.83
C ALA A 100 1.22 17.32 -13.22
N ALA A 101 1.53 17.64 -11.96
CA ALA A 101 1.01 18.78 -11.20
C ALA A 101 2.11 19.83 -10.96
#